data_AF-A0A367G1C4-F1
#
_entry.id   AF-A0A367G1C4-F1
#
_cell.length_a   1.000
_cell.length_b   1.000
_cell.length_c   1.000
_cell.angle_alpha   90.00
_cell.angle_beta   90.00
_cell.angle_gamma   90.00
#
_symmetry.space_group_name_H-M   'P 1'
#
loop_
_entity.id
_entity.type
_entity.pdbx_description
1 polymer ?
#
loop_
_entity_poly.entity_id
_entity_poly.type
_entity_poly.pdbx_seq_one_letter_code
_entity_poly.pdbx_strand_id
1 'polypeptide(L)'
;MSALADRLMQVTKGMTITARYFKEDTAHPEVPAVGNYITLTGKADRIDPVFRTLQVGDTVVPFEDLVEVSGEGIMEIDAYLGIREE
;
A
#
# COMPACT_ATOMS: atom_id res chain seq x y z
N MET A 1 -8.37 -7.41 -11.02
CA MET A 1 -6.93 -7.17 -11.23
C MET A 1 -6.58 -5.71 -10.87
N SER A 2 -6.99 -5.25 -9.68
CA SER A 2 -6.84 -3.83 -9.24
C SER A 2 -7.04 -3.62 -7.73
N ALA A 3 -7.11 -4.69 -6.92
CA ALA A 3 -7.52 -4.59 -5.51
C ALA A 3 -6.67 -3.58 -4.70
N LEU A 4 -5.39 -3.42 -5.04
CA LEU A 4 -4.52 -2.44 -4.38
C LEU A 4 -4.92 -0.99 -4.69
N ALA A 5 -5.13 -0.66 -5.96
CA ALA A 5 -5.53 0.68 -6.38
C ALA A 5 -6.90 1.06 -5.79
N ASP A 6 -7.82 0.10 -5.77
CA ASP A 6 -9.17 0.27 -5.20
C ASP A 6 -9.11 0.53 -3.68
N ARG A 7 -8.24 -0.20 -2.97
CA ARG A 7 -7.99 0.01 -1.54
C ARG A 7 -7.28 1.35 -1.28
N LEU A 8 -6.34 1.75 -2.14
CA LEU A 8 -5.66 3.05 -2.06
C LEU A 8 -6.63 4.22 -2.24
N MET A 9 -7.67 4.08 -3.06
CA MET A 9 -8.72 5.10 -3.19
C MET A 9 -9.53 5.30 -1.89
N GLN A 10 -9.59 4.28 -1.03
CA GLN A 10 -10.25 4.36 0.28
C GLN A 10 -9.34 4.97 1.36
N VAL A 11 -8.03 5.07 1.11
CA VAL A 11 -7.08 5.66 2.07
C VAL A 11 -7.30 7.17 2.15
N THR A 12 -7.57 7.67 3.34
CA THR A 12 -7.71 9.09 3.62
C THR A 12 -6.63 9.57 4.58
N LYS A 13 -6.32 10.87 4.51
CA LYS A 13 -5.34 11.47 5.41
C LYS A 13 -5.77 11.31 6.87
N GLY A 14 -4.85 10.81 7.70
CA GLY A 14 -5.05 10.55 9.12
C GLY A 14 -5.62 9.16 9.44
N MET A 15 -5.96 8.36 8.43
CA MET A 15 -6.41 6.97 8.61
C MET A 15 -5.23 6.09 9.04
N THR A 16 -5.44 5.23 10.04
CA THR A 16 -4.46 4.20 10.42
C THR A 16 -4.52 3.06 9.41
N ILE A 17 -3.42 2.81 8.72
CA ILE A 17 -3.29 1.78 7.71
C ILE A 17 -2.06 0.92 7.97
N THR A 18 -2.07 -0.28 7.39
CA THR A 18 -0.96 -1.19 7.30
C THR A 18 -0.62 -1.35 5.82
N ALA A 19 0.56 -0.88 5.42
CA ALA A 19 1.08 -0.98 4.07
C ALA A 19 2.20 -2.03 4.03
N ARG A 20 2.12 -2.96 3.09
CA ARG A 20 3.19 -3.90 2.78
C ARG A 20 3.84 -3.49 1.47
N TYR A 21 5.15 -3.29 1.48
CA TYR A 21 5.90 -2.90 0.29
C TYR A 21 7.19 -3.70 0.15
N PHE A 22 7.65 -3.84 -1.08
CA PHE A 22 8.94 -4.42 -1.38
C PHE A 22 10.01 -3.34 -1.27
N LYS A 23 11.05 -3.61 -0.48
CA LYS A 23 12.23 -2.76 -0.43
C LYS A 23 13.36 -3.52 -1.09
N GLU A 24 13.76 -3.09 -2.29
CA GLU A 24 14.92 -3.62 -2.98
C GLU A 24 16.18 -3.41 -2.12
N ASP A 25 16.99 -4.47 -1.97
CA ASP A 25 18.28 -4.35 -1.29
C ASP A 25 19.28 -3.68 -2.23
N THR A 26 19.28 -2.36 -2.20
CA THR A 26 20.24 -1.54 -2.94
C THR A 26 21.67 -1.62 -2.37
N ALA A 27 21.87 -2.24 -1.19
CA ALA A 27 23.18 -2.38 -0.58
C ALA A 27 23.97 -3.58 -1.16
N HIS A 28 23.28 -4.61 -1.66
CA HIS A 28 23.92 -5.76 -2.31
C HIS A 28 23.22 -6.05 -3.65
N PRO A 29 23.77 -5.59 -4.79
CA PRO A 29 23.26 -5.91 -6.11
C PRO A 29 23.56 -7.38 -6.44
N GLU A 30 22.78 -8.29 -5.88
CA GLU A 30 22.76 -9.69 -6.27
C GLU A 30 21.83 -9.83 -7.49
N VAL A 31 22.13 -10.76 -8.41
CA VAL A 31 21.26 -11.05 -9.56
C VAL A 31 20.63 -12.42 -9.36
N PRO A 32 19.29 -12.53 -9.25
CA PRO A 32 18.30 -11.44 -9.28
C PRO A 32 18.28 -10.59 -8.01
N ALA A 33 17.84 -9.33 -8.14
CA ALA A 33 17.76 -8.39 -7.02
C ALA A 33 16.96 -8.99 -5.86
N VAL A 34 17.64 -9.24 -4.74
CA VAL A 34 17.01 -9.67 -3.51
C VAL A 34 16.48 -8.43 -2.81
N GLY A 35 15.20 -8.40 -2.49
CA GLY A 35 14.62 -7.35 -1.66
C GLY A 35 13.71 -7.96 -0.62
N ASN A 36 13.38 -7.17 0.39
CA ASN A 36 12.62 -7.62 1.54
C ASN A 36 11.21 -7.03 1.51
N TYR A 37 10.22 -7.85 1.82
CA TYR A 37 8.87 -7.36 2.07
C TYR A 37 8.81 -6.76 3.47
N ILE A 38 8.56 -5.46 3.54
CA ILE A 38 8.43 -4.72 4.78
C ILE A 38 6.95 -4.40 4.98
N THR A 39 6.46 -4.64 6.20
CA THR A 39 5.13 -4.22 6.62
C THR A 39 5.26 -3.02 7.55
N LEU A 40 4.56 -1.95 7.21
CA LEU A 40 4.54 -0.68 7.94
C LEU A 40 3.11 -0.36 8.36
N THR A 41 2.88 -0.26 9.66
CA THR A 41 1.60 0.19 10.22
C THR A 41 1.76 1.59 10.79
N GLY A 42 0.88 2.51 10.38
CA GLY A 42 0.91 3.89 10.83
C GLY A 42 -0.23 4.71 10.26
N LYS A 43 -0.24 6.02 10.55
CA LYS A 43 -1.22 6.93 9.97
C LYS A 43 -0.79 7.35 8.57
N ALA A 44 -1.71 7.31 7.61
CA ALA A 44 -1.51 7.85 6.28
C ALA A 44 -1.46 9.38 6.35
N ASP A 45 -0.27 9.97 6.30
CA ASP A 45 -0.10 11.43 6.38
C ASP A 45 -0.42 12.11 5.06
N ARG A 46 -0.09 11.43 3.95
CA ARG A 46 -0.32 11.93 2.60
C ARG A 46 -0.44 10.78 1.61
N ILE A 47 -1.38 10.90 0.68
CA ILE A 47 -1.47 10.04 -0.50
C ILE A 47 -1.40 10.93 -1.74
N ASP A 48 -0.50 10.62 -2.65
CA ASP A 48 -0.29 11.39 -3.88
C ASP A 48 -0.55 10.48 -5.09
N PRO A 49 -1.73 10.60 -5.74
CA PRO A 49 -2.07 9.76 -6.89
C PRO A 49 -1.29 10.13 -8.16
N VAL A 50 -0.78 11.36 -8.25
CA VAL A 50 -0.02 11.84 -9.41
C VAL A 50 1.40 11.29 -9.35
N PHE A 51 2.06 11.44 -8.20
CA PHE A 51 3.39 10.89 -7.96
C PHE A 51 3.36 9.40 -7.61
N ARG A 52 2.17 8.82 -7.40
CA ARG A 52 1.94 7.43 -7.01
C ARG A 52 2.75 7.06 -5.76
N THR A 53 2.62 7.87 -4.72
CA THR A 53 3.33 7.65 -3.44
C THR A 53 2.36 7.71 -2.27
N LEU A 54 2.58 6.86 -1.28
CA LEU A 54 1.88 6.82 -0.02
C LEU A 54 2.85 7.16 1.11
N GLN A 55 2.54 8.18 1.90
CA GLN A 55 3.29 8.55 3.08
C GLN A 55 2.59 8.03 4.33
N VAL A 56 3.30 7.24 5.12
CA VAL A 56 2.84 6.69 6.40
C VAL A 56 3.86 7.06 7.46
N GLY A 57 3.51 8.02 8.34
CA GLY A 57 4.48 8.64 9.23
C GLY A 57 5.59 9.36 8.45
N ASP A 58 6.83 9.08 8.82
CA ASP A 58 8.03 9.62 8.18
C ASP A 58 8.49 8.79 6.96
N THR A 59 7.78 7.70 6.62
CA THR A 59 8.16 6.82 5.50
C THR A 59 7.32 7.11 4.27
N VAL A 60 7.99 7.32 3.14
CA VAL A 60 7.36 7.49 1.82
C VAL A 60 7.54 6.19 1.03
N VAL A 61 6.43 5.60 0.60
CA VAL A 61 6.38 4.32 -0.11
C VAL A 61 5.81 4.55 -1.52
N PRO A 62 6.55 4.23 -2.60
CA PRO A 62 6.04 4.26 -3.96
C PRO A 62 4.95 3.19 -4.18
N PHE A 63 3.96 3.45 -5.04
CA PHE A 63 2.92 2.47 -5.37
C PHE A 63 3.48 1.29 -6.19
N GLU A 64 4.61 1.49 -6.89
CA GLU A 64 5.29 0.42 -7.62
C GLU A 64 5.84 -0.66 -6.69
N ASP A 65 6.30 -0.25 -5.51
CA ASP A 65 6.81 -1.15 -4.48
C ASP A 65 5.69 -1.69 -3.59
N LEU A 66 4.53 -1.05 -3.61
CA LEU A 66 3.42 -1.37 -2.73
C LEU A 66 2.75 -2.69 -3.18
N VAL A 67 2.68 -3.63 -2.26
CA VAL A 67 2.11 -4.96 -2.48
C VAL A 67 0.69 -5.01 -1.94
N GLU A 68 0.48 -4.46 -0.73
CA GLU A 68 -0.80 -4.51 -0.05
C GLU A 68 -1.01 -3.27 0.81
N VAL A 69 -2.27 -2.82 0.90
CA VAL A 69 -2.73 -1.87 1.92
C VAL A 69 -3.97 -2.43 2.60
N SER A 70 -4.00 -2.36 3.92
CA SER A 70 -5.14 -2.71 4.76
C SER A 70 -5.32 -1.68 5.87
N GLY A 71 -6.49 -1.62 6.50
CA GLY A 71 -6.81 -0.66 7.55
C GLY A 71 -8.24 -0.84 8.03
N GLU A 72 -8.59 -0.27 9.18
CA GLU A 72 -9.93 -0.46 9.80
C GLU A 72 -11.08 0.03 8.92
N GLY A 73 -10.83 0.91 7.95
CA GLY A 73 -11.82 1.40 6.97
C GLY A 73 -11.61 0.92 5.54
N ILE A 74 -10.67 -0.01 5.30
CA ILE A 74 -10.31 -0.47 3.96
C ILE A 74 -10.92 -1.85 3.75
N MET A 75 -11.95 -1.91 2.91
CA MET A 75 -12.64 -3.15 2.58
C MET A 75 -12.17 -3.69 1.23
N GLU A 76 -12.32 -5.01 1.04
CA GLU A 76 -12.18 -5.61 -0.29
C GLU A 76 -13.17 -4.98 -1.27
N ILE A 77 -12.76 -4.81 -2.53
CA ILE A 77 -13.56 -4.11 -3.53
C ILE A 77 -14.93 -4.77 -3.73
N ASP A 78 -15.00 -6.10 -3.68
CA ASP A 78 -16.25 -6.85 -3.81
C ASP A 78 -17.20 -6.57 -2.63
N ALA A 79 -16.66 -6.46 -1.42
CA ALA A 79 -17.42 -6.07 -0.23
C ALA A 79 -17.81 -4.58 -0.26
N TYR A 80 -16.94 -3.72 -0.80
CA TYR A 80 -17.18 -2.28 -0.96
C TYR A 80 -18.26 -1.98 -2.01
N LEU A 81 -18.25 -2.71 -3.14
CA LEU A 81 -19.24 -2.60 -4.21
C LEU A 81 -20.52 -3.40 -3.94
N GLY A 82 -20.56 -4.19 -2.87
CA GLY A 82 -21.70 -5.03 -2.52
C GLY A 82 -21.91 -6.21 -3.47
N ILE A 83 -20.89 -6.59 -4.23
CA ILE A 83 -20.90 -7.74 -5.14
C ILE A 83 -20.52 -8.97 -4.31
N ARG A 84 -21.47 -9.48 -3.54
CA ARG A 84 -21.33 -10.84 -2.98
C ARG A 84 -21.91 -11.78 -4.03
N GLU A 85 -21.08 -12.69 -4.56
CA GLU A 85 -21.62 -13.86 -5.25
C GLU A 85 -22.45 -14.65 -4.23
N GLU A 86 -23.73 -14.84 -4.53
CA GLU A 86 -24.66 -15.69 -3.78
C GLU A 86 -24.38 -17.18 -4.07
#